data_AF-A0A7R9VS01-F1
#
_entry.id   AF-A0A7R9VS01-F1
#
_cell.length_a   1.000
_cell.length_b   1.000
_cell.length_c   1.000
_cell.angle_alpha   90.00
_cell.angle_beta   90.00
_cell.angle_gamma   90.00
#
_symmetry.space_group_name_H-M   'P 1'
#
loop_
_entity.id
_entity.type
_entity.pdbx_description
1 polymer ?
#
loop_
_entity_poly.entity_id
_entity_poly.type
_entity_poly.pdbx_seq_one_letter_code
_entity_poly.pdbx_strand_id
1 'polypeptide(L)'
;TARLAVDQNLVDSINSNPKSTWTAAINPRFENMPLENARKLMGTRLGMKNNLPTITETLEAAPSSFDSRKAWPGCIGPILNQGDCGSCWAFGAAESLSDRRCIEKNTPFLQLAALDLVECDGWDGGCEGGE
;
A
#
# COMPACT_ATOMS: atom_id res chain seq x y z
N THR A 1 -24.57 -6.61 -17.34
CA THR A 1 -23.93 -5.30 -17.09
C THR A 1 -22.72 -5.54 -16.19
N ALA A 2 -21.57 -4.93 -16.47
CA ALA A 2 -20.38 -5.11 -15.63
C ALA A 2 -20.64 -4.53 -14.22
N ARG A 3 -20.25 -5.26 -13.17
CA ARG A 3 -20.37 -4.79 -11.79
C ARG A 3 -19.37 -3.66 -11.56
N LEU A 4 -19.82 -2.52 -11.05
CA LEU A 4 -18.93 -1.41 -10.68
C LEU A 4 -18.14 -1.73 -9.41
N ALA A 5 -16.96 -1.14 -9.30
CA ALA A 5 -16.10 -1.27 -8.13
C ALA A 5 -16.72 -0.61 -6.89
N VAL A 6 -17.28 0.59 -7.09
CA VAL A 6 -18.02 1.36 -6.09
C VAL A 6 -19.25 1.95 -6.78
N ASP A 7 -20.40 1.86 -6.11
CA ASP A 7 -21.64 2.53 -6.51
C ASP A 7 -22.30 3.17 -5.27
N GLN A 8 -23.34 3.98 -5.50
CA GLN A 8 -24.01 4.69 -4.41
C GLN A 8 -24.69 3.74 -3.42
N ASN A 9 -25.20 2.59 -3.87
CA ASN A 9 -25.84 1.61 -2.99
C ASN A 9 -24.84 1.03 -1.98
N LEU A 10 -23.60 0.75 -2.41
CA LEU A 10 -22.52 0.31 -1.53
C LEU A 10 -22.17 1.40 -0.51
N VAL A 11 -22.02 2.64 -0.97
CA VAL A 11 -21.72 3.80 -0.10
C VAL A 11 -22.80 3.98 0.97
N ASP A 12 -24.07 3.97 0.57
CA ASP A 12 -25.21 4.14 1.48
C ASP A 12 -25.30 2.97 2.48
N SER A 13 -25.04 1.74 2.02
CA SER A 13 -25.02 0.56 2.88
C SER A 13 -23.94 0.64 3.96
N ILE A 14 -22.77 1.22 3.66
CA ILE A 14 -21.70 1.40 4.65
C ILE A 14 -22.08 2.52 5.62
N ASN A 15 -22.52 3.67 5.09
CA ASN A 15 -22.79 4.87 5.90
C ASN A 15 -24.05 4.75 6.79
N SER A 16 -25.00 3.90 6.42
CA SER A 16 -26.19 3.61 7.23
C SER A 16 -25.93 2.60 8.37
N ASN A 17 -24.80 1.90 8.36
CA ASN A 17 -24.46 0.95 9.40
C ASN A 17 -24.00 1.68 10.67
N PRO A 18 -24.73 1.60 11.80
CA PRO A 18 -24.38 2.29 13.03
C PRO A 18 -23.09 1.76 13.69
N LYS A 19 -22.57 0.61 13.24
CA LYS A 19 -21.29 0.05 13.66
C LYS A 19 -20.11 0.51 12.80
N SER A 20 -20.36 1.25 11.71
CA SER A 20 -19.29 1.75 10.87
C SER A 20 -18.46 2.77 11.64
N THR A 21 -17.14 2.59 11.65
CA THR A 21 -16.18 3.53 12.27
C THR A 21 -15.58 4.50 11.26
N TRP A 22 -16.03 4.43 10.00
CA TRP A 22 -15.54 5.22 8.88
C TRP A 22 -16.69 5.62 7.96
N THR A 23 -16.43 6.63 7.13
CA THR A 23 -17.40 7.15 6.15
C THR A 23 -16.94 6.80 4.75
N ALA A 24 -17.84 6.21 3.96
CA ALA A 24 -17.63 5.89 2.55
C ALA A 24 -18.05 7.06 1.65
N ALA A 25 -17.34 7.21 0.54
CA ALA A 25 -17.70 8.08 -0.57
C ALA A 25 -17.20 7.47 -1.88
N ILE A 26 -17.80 7.87 -3.01
CA ILE A 26 -17.28 7.50 -4.33
C ILE A 26 -16.01 8.33 -4.58
N ASN A 27 -14.87 7.66 -4.61
CA ASN A 27 -13.62 8.31 -4.99
C ASN A 27 -13.61 8.53 -6.52
N PRO A 28 -13.28 9.74 -7.02
CA PRO A 28 -13.22 10.02 -8.46
C PRO A 28 -12.36 9.02 -9.25
N ARG A 29 -11.31 8.46 -8.63
CA ARG A 29 -10.45 7.43 -9.22
C ARG A 29 -11.22 6.17 -9.62
N PHE A 30 -12.29 5.83 -8.90
CA PHE A 30 -13.08 4.61 -9.06
C PHE A 30 -14.48 4.86 -9.61
N GLU A 31 -14.81 6.11 -9.93
CA GLU A 31 -16.11 6.47 -10.50
C GLU A 31 -16.31 5.75 -11.83
N ASN A 32 -17.43 5.03 -11.97
CA ASN A 32 -17.74 4.19 -13.15
C ASN A 32 -16.70 3.10 -13.48
N MET A 33 -15.74 2.83 -12.59
CA MET A 33 -14.74 1.79 -12.81
C MET A 33 -15.37 0.39 -12.66
N PRO A 34 -15.20 -0.51 -13.65
CA PRO A 34 -15.56 -1.92 -13.48
C PRO A 34 -14.77 -2.58 -12.34
N LEU A 35 -15.43 -3.43 -11.55
CA LEU A 35 -14.81 -4.14 -10.43
C LEU A 35 -13.58 -4.96 -10.86
N GLU A 36 -13.59 -5.52 -12.07
CA GLU A 36 -12.44 -6.25 -12.63
C GLU A 36 -11.19 -5.38 -12.81
N ASN A 37 -11.38 -4.09 -13.16
CA ASN A 37 -10.26 -3.15 -13.30
C ASN A 37 -9.76 -2.70 -11.93
N ALA A 38 -10.66 -2.45 -10.98
CA ALA A 38 -10.26 -2.14 -9.60
C ALA A 38 -9.46 -3.29 -8.97
N ARG A 39 -9.78 -4.55 -9.31
CA ARG A 39 -9.02 -5.71 -8.83
C ARG A 39 -7.58 -5.74 -9.31
N LYS A 40 -7.28 -5.21 -10.50
CA LYS A 40 -5.90 -5.16 -11.02
C LYS A 40 -4.99 -4.28 -10.16
N LEU A 41 -5.54 -3.33 -9.40
CA LEU A 41 -4.77 -2.49 -8.50
C LEU A 41 -4.31 -3.24 -7.23
N MET A 42 -4.93 -4.38 -6.92
CA MET A 42 -4.61 -5.23 -5.78
C MET A 42 -3.64 -6.35 -6.19
N GLY A 43 -2.40 -5.96 -6.50
CA GLY A 43 -1.39 -6.86 -7.07
C GLY A 43 -0.68 -7.79 -6.08
N THR A 44 -0.78 -7.56 -4.77
CA THR A 44 -0.08 -8.41 -3.79
C THR A 44 -0.73 -9.80 -3.70
N ARG A 45 0.09 -10.85 -3.81
CA ARG A 45 -0.33 -12.25 -3.72
C ARG A 45 -0.07 -12.79 -2.31
N LEU A 46 -1.13 -13.01 -1.54
CA LEU A 46 -1.04 -13.48 -0.16
C LEU A 46 -0.95 -15.01 -0.06
N GLY A 47 -0.32 -15.51 1.01
CA GLY A 47 -0.33 -16.93 1.37
C GLY A 47 0.81 -17.77 0.80
N MET A 48 1.83 -17.13 0.23
CA MET A 48 3.09 -17.77 -0.13
C MET A 48 3.95 -17.96 1.12
N LYS A 49 4.78 -19.01 1.13
CA LYS A 49 5.59 -19.39 2.30
C LYS A 49 6.74 -18.40 2.44
N ASN A 50 6.62 -17.47 3.38
CA ASN A 50 7.72 -16.63 3.80
C ASN A 50 8.71 -17.43 4.68
N ASN A 51 9.86 -17.77 4.10
CA ASN A 51 11.00 -18.37 4.81
C ASN A 51 11.92 -17.31 5.45
N LEU A 52 11.41 -16.09 5.65
CA LEU A 52 12.16 -15.01 6.27
C LEU A 52 12.37 -15.28 7.76
N PRO A 53 13.54 -14.95 8.32
CA PRO A 53 13.80 -15.13 9.74
C PRO A 53 12.89 -14.21 10.56
N THR A 54 12.23 -14.77 11.56
CA THR A 54 11.56 -13.99 12.59
C THR A 54 12.62 -13.32 13.47
N ILE A 55 12.62 -12.00 13.50
CA ILE A 55 13.47 -11.22 14.41
C ILE A 55 12.65 -10.93 15.67
N THR A 56 13.15 -11.39 16.81
CA THR A 56 12.54 -11.12 18.12
C THR A 56 13.37 -10.05 18.82
N GLU A 57 12.76 -8.88 19.03
CA GLU A 57 13.37 -7.77 19.78
C GLU A 57 12.70 -7.65 21.16
N THR A 58 13.46 -7.16 22.15
CA THR A 58 12.85 -6.77 23.43
C THR A 58 12.15 -5.44 23.22
N LEU A 59 10.82 -5.47 23.21
CA LEU A 59 10.02 -4.28 22.97
C LEU A 59 9.84 -3.49 24.27
N GLU A 60 10.12 -2.19 24.21
CA GLU A 60 9.65 -1.24 25.22
C GLU A 60 8.14 -1.00 25.07
N ALA A 61 7.54 -0.41 26.11
CA ALA A 61 6.12 -0.05 26.05
C ALA A 61 5.90 0.98 24.93
N ALA A 62 5.09 0.60 23.93
CA ALA A 62 4.73 1.49 22.84
C ALA A 62 3.89 2.67 23.35
N PRO A 63 4.03 3.88 22.75
CA PRO A 63 3.19 5.02 23.10
C PRO A 63 1.73 4.77 22.68
N SER A 64 0.80 5.47 23.32
CA SER A 64 -0.64 5.39 22.98
C SER A 64 -0.96 5.94 21.58
N SER A 65 -0.06 6.73 20.98
CA SER A 65 -0.15 7.19 19.60
C SER A 65 1.25 7.35 19.00
N PHE A 66 1.39 7.04 17.71
CA PHE A 66 2.65 7.11 16.99
C PHE A 66 2.41 7.55 15.54
N ASP A 67 3.28 8.41 15.01
CA ASP A 67 3.26 8.86 13.62
C ASP A 67 4.69 9.02 13.13
N SER A 68 5.12 8.13 12.22
CA SER A 68 6.48 8.11 11.67
C SER A 68 6.88 9.46 11.05
N ARG A 69 5.92 10.21 10.48
CA ARG A 69 6.17 11.51 9.84
C ARG A 69 6.59 12.57 10.87
N LYS A 70 6.13 12.42 12.11
CA LYS A 70 6.49 13.30 13.24
C LYS A 70 7.74 12.82 13.95
N ALA A 71 7.91 11.50 14.07
CA ALA A 71 9.08 10.89 14.71
C ALA A 71 10.37 11.10 13.89
N TRP A 72 10.27 11.02 12.56
CA TRP A 72 11.38 11.23 11.62
C TRP A 72 11.02 12.26 10.54
N PRO A 73 10.94 13.55 10.89
CA PRO A 73 10.61 14.60 9.93
C PRO A 73 11.61 14.62 8.77
N GLY A 74 11.10 14.62 7.53
CA GLY A 74 11.92 14.63 6.32
C GLY A 74 12.43 13.24 5.87
N CYS A 75 12.18 12.17 6.64
CA CYS A 75 12.52 10.80 6.24
C CYS A 75 11.36 9.99 5.69
N ILE A 76 10.12 10.46 5.82
CA ILE A 76 8.94 9.77 5.29
C ILE A 76 8.58 10.37 3.94
N GLY A 77 8.57 9.52 2.92
CA GLY A 77 8.31 9.91 1.53
C GLY A 77 6.90 10.45 1.26
N PRO A 78 6.68 11.04 0.07
CA PRO A 78 5.34 11.42 -0.38
C PRO A 78 4.50 10.18 -0.73
N ILE A 79 3.18 10.37 -0.85
CA ILE A 79 2.30 9.32 -1.37
C ILE A 79 2.54 9.12 -2.86
N LEU A 80 2.82 7.88 -3.27
CA LEU A 80 3.07 7.52 -4.66
C LEU A 80 1.82 6.96 -5.38
N ASN A 81 1.93 6.80 -6.70
CA ASN A 81 0.84 6.30 -7.54
C ASN A 81 1.35 5.16 -8.43
N GLN A 82 0.84 3.95 -8.20
CA GLN A 82 1.14 2.75 -9.00
C GLN A 82 0.50 2.74 -10.40
N GLY A 83 -0.36 3.72 -10.72
CA GLY A 83 -1.10 3.79 -11.97
C GLY A 83 -2.20 2.73 -12.07
N ASP A 84 -2.36 2.14 -13.25
CA ASP A 84 -3.28 1.02 -13.53
C ASP A 84 -2.58 -0.35 -13.50
N CYS A 85 -1.37 -0.41 -12.92
CA CYS A 85 -0.53 -1.59 -12.80
C CYS A 85 -0.73 -2.26 -11.42
N GLY A 86 -0.72 -3.59 -11.35
CA GLY A 86 -0.77 -4.35 -10.10
C GLY A 86 0.58 -4.39 -9.37
N SER A 87 1.25 -3.24 -9.25
CA SER A 87 2.60 -3.11 -8.67
C SER A 87 2.62 -2.67 -7.21
N CYS A 88 1.50 -2.73 -6.49
CA CYS A 88 1.44 -2.32 -5.07
C CYS A 88 2.46 -3.06 -4.18
N TRP A 89 2.80 -4.30 -4.51
CA TRP A 89 3.84 -5.10 -3.85
C TRP A 89 5.22 -4.39 -3.92
N ALA A 90 5.61 -3.96 -5.11
CA ALA A 90 6.86 -3.23 -5.36
C ALA A 90 6.85 -1.83 -4.76
N PHE A 91 5.72 -1.12 -4.83
CA PHE A 91 5.57 0.22 -4.27
C PHE A 91 5.69 0.21 -2.74
N GLY A 92 4.95 -0.68 -2.06
CA GLY A 92 5.05 -0.82 -0.60
C GLY A 92 6.46 -1.18 -0.13
N ALA A 93 7.15 -2.05 -0.86
CA ALA A 93 8.54 -2.42 -0.57
C ALA A 93 9.50 -1.23 -0.76
N ALA A 94 9.45 -0.56 -1.92
CA ALA A 94 10.34 0.55 -2.25
C ALA A 94 10.11 1.78 -1.36
N GLU A 95 8.85 2.12 -1.03
CA GLU A 95 8.51 3.21 -0.10
C GLU A 95 9.08 2.95 1.30
N SER A 96 8.81 1.76 1.87
CA SER A 96 9.34 1.38 3.18
C SER A 96 10.87 1.35 3.24
N LEU A 97 11.52 0.86 2.17
CA LEU A 97 12.99 0.81 2.10
C LEU A 97 13.59 2.22 1.96
N SER A 98 12.94 3.12 1.22
CA SER A 98 13.34 4.52 1.09
C SER A 98 13.34 5.22 2.46
N ASP A 99 12.24 5.05 3.21
CA ASP A 99 12.08 5.61 4.55
C ASP A 99 13.13 5.05 5.52
N ARG A 100 13.27 3.72 5.57
CA ARG A 100 14.22 3.03 6.46
C ARG A 100 15.66 3.43 6.18
N ARG A 101 16.03 3.61 4.91
CA ARG A 101 17.38 4.09 4.57
C ARG A 101 17.66 5.46 5.21
N CYS A 102 16.71 6.38 5.16
CA CYS A 102 16.85 7.69 5.79
C CYS A 102 16.99 7.55 7.32
N ILE A 103 16.06 6.81 7.95
CA ILE A 103 15.99 6.62 9.40
C ILE A 103 17.25 5.93 9.95
N GLU A 104 17.62 4.78 9.39
CA GLU A 104 18.67 3.91 9.94
C GLU A 104 20.08 4.39 9.60
N LYS A 105 20.26 5.04 8.43
CA LYS A 105 21.59 5.50 8.00
C LYS A 105 21.83 6.97 8.31
N ASN A 106 20.82 7.69 8.81
CA ASN A 106 20.87 9.14 9.02
C ASN A 106 21.35 9.87 7.75
N THR A 107 20.77 9.50 6.61
CA THR A 107 21.09 10.09 5.29
C THR A 107 19.88 10.86 4.75
N PRO A 108 20.07 11.84 3.85
CA PRO A 108 18.94 12.50 3.20
C PRO A 108 18.01 11.50 2.54
N PHE A 109 16.70 11.77 2.63
CA PHE A 109 15.69 10.96 1.97
C PHE A 109 15.97 10.84 0.46
N LEU A 110 15.91 9.60 -0.04
CA LEU A 110 15.99 9.30 -1.45
C LEU A 110 14.86 8.34 -1.80
N GLN A 111 13.99 8.76 -2.71
CA GLN A 111 12.95 7.90 -3.28
C GLN A 111 13.59 6.82 -4.15
N LEU A 112 13.52 5.57 -3.70
CA LEU A 112 13.90 4.42 -4.51
C LEU A 112 12.84 4.17 -5.59
N ALA A 113 13.30 3.69 -6.74
CA ALA A 113 12.45 3.46 -7.90
C ALA A 113 11.71 2.12 -7.76
N ALA A 114 10.42 2.16 -7.44
CA ALA A 114 9.58 0.97 -7.45
C ALA A 114 9.57 0.28 -8.83
N LEU A 115 9.76 1.04 -9.92
CA LEU A 115 9.85 0.50 -11.27
C LEU A 115 11.03 -0.47 -11.47
N ASP A 116 12.13 -0.28 -10.74
CA ASP A 116 13.27 -1.21 -10.80
C ASP A 116 12.85 -2.61 -10.35
N LEU A 117 12.09 -2.70 -9.24
CA LEU A 117 11.50 -3.95 -8.77
C LEU A 117 10.48 -4.51 -9.77
N VAL A 118 9.61 -3.66 -10.33
CA VAL A 118 8.57 -4.09 -11.28
C VAL A 118 9.15 -4.72 -12.55
N GLU A 119 10.26 -4.18 -13.07
CA GLU A 119 10.83 -4.57 -14.37
C GLU A 119 11.98 -5.58 -14.24
N CYS A 120 12.74 -5.54 -13.15
CA CYS A 120 13.98 -6.31 -13.00
C CYS A 120 13.86 -7.48 -12.02
N ASP A 121 12.82 -7.54 -11.18
CA ASP A 121 12.55 -8.71 -10.37
C ASP A 121 12.02 -9.84 -11.26
N GLY A 122 12.85 -10.85 -11.51
CA GLY A 122 12.50 -12.02 -12.31
C GLY A 122 11.66 -13.07 -11.59
N TRP A 123 11.35 -12.88 -10.30
CA TRP A 123 10.57 -13.84 -9.49
C TRP A 123 9.08 -13.49 -9.47
N ASP A 124 8.76 -12.20 -9.58
CA ASP A 124 7.39 -11.69 -9.54
C ASP A 124 6.83 -11.37 -10.93
N GLY A 125 5.53 -11.06 -10.99
CA GLY A 125 4.79 -10.84 -12.23
C GLY A 125 4.72 -9.37 -12.68
N GLY A 126 5.56 -8.48 -12.16
CA GLY A 126 5.49 -7.05 -12.47
C GLY A 126 4.08 -6.48 -12.18
N CYS A 127 3.38 -6.03 -13.23
CA CYS A 127 2.02 -5.52 -13.14
C CYS A 127 0.93 -6.58 -12.93
N GLU A 128 1.25 -7.86 -13.05
CA GLU A 128 0.34 -8.99 -12.81
C GLU A 128 0.36 -9.45 -11.35
N GLY A 129 1.13 -8.76 -10.52
CA GLY A 129 1.23 -8.97 -9.09
C GLY A 129 2.49 -9.70 -8.64
N GLY A 130 2.77 -9.59 -7.35
CA GLY A 130 3.97 -10.13 -6.71
C GLY A 130 3.80 -10.28 -5.20
N GLU A 131 4.88 -10.69 -4.52
CA GLU A 131 4.93 -10.88 -3.06
C GLU A 131 5.47 -9.67 -2.29
#